data_AF-V7CA27-F1
#
_entry.id   AF-V7CA27-F1
#
_cell.length_a   1.000
_cell.length_b   1.000
_cell.length_c   1.000
_cell.angle_alpha   90.00
_cell.angle_beta   90.00
_cell.angle_gamma   90.00
#
_symmetry.space_group_name_H-M   'P 1'
#
loop_
_entity.id
_entity.type
_entity.pdbx_description
1 polymer ?
#
loop_
_entity_poly.entity_id
_entity_poly.type
_entity_poly.pdbx_seq_one_letter_code
_entity_poly.pdbx_strand_id
1 'polypeptide(L)'
;MSAIIVCGKRSALFQELPPKRIRCCSSSSPVRLSPSSLLLHLAAFFPDMDNHLLEKALEDCGNDIDSAIRSLNQLRLGAPPPPSLHSTPIASDATLQSQVGEGRYDAEVSASEDSVAGKNYPTNGAEWVELFVKEMMNASNVDDAKARASRMLEALEKSICMRASVETERNFHQENTVLKEQMEALVQENVILKRAICIQHERQKEYEDRDVELQQLKQLVSQYQEQVKALEVNNYALTMHLKQAEQSSSIPGRFHPDVF
;
A
#
# COMPACT_ATOMS: atom_id res chain seq x y z
N MET A 1 -60.39 -2.62 -35.03
CA MET A 1 -59.10 -3.00 -35.64
C MET A 1 -58.02 -2.64 -34.63
N SER A 2 -57.23 -3.50 -34.00
CA SER A 2 -57.20 -4.95 -33.91
C SER A 2 -56.65 -5.27 -32.52
N ALA A 3 -57.29 -6.22 -31.84
CA ALA A 3 -56.86 -6.78 -30.57
C ALA A 3 -55.99 -8.01 -30.82
N ILE A 4 -54.96 -8.25 -30.00
CA ILE A 4 -54.51 -9.60 -29.69
C ILE A 4 -54.19 -9.65 -28.19
N ILE A 5 -55.13 -10.24 -27.45
CA ILE A 5 -54.91 -10.89 -26.17
C ILE A 5 -54.79 -12.39 -26.49
N VAL A 6 -53.73 -13.05 -26.05
CA VAL A 6 -53.79 -14.48 -25.74
C VAL A 6 -53.10 -14.73 -24.41
N CYS A 7 -53.84 -15.46 -23.58
CA CYS A 7 -53.66 -15.73 -22.17
C CYS A 7 -53.15 -17.17 -21.96
N GLY A 8 -52.29 -17.37 -20.95
CA GLY A 8 -52.15 -18.63 -20.19
C GLY A 8 -51.36 -19.77 -20.84
N LYS A 9 -50.89 -20.81 -20.13
CA LYS A 9 -50.80 -21.15 -18.70
C LYS A 9 -50.00 -22.48 -18.62
N ARG A 10 -49.28 -22.69 -17.51
CA ARG A 10 -48.82 -23.98 -16.90
C ARG A 10 -47.56 -24.68 -17.43
N SER A 11 -46.50 -24.55 -16.61
CA SER A 11 -45.82 -25.62 -15.85
C SER A 11 -45.53 -26.97 -16.51
N ALA A 12 -44.23 -27.31 -16.62
CA ALA A 12 -43.58 -28.48 -16.00
C ALA A 12 -42.35 -28.91 -16.82
N LEU A 13 -41.13 -28.59 -16.35
CA LEU A 13 -39.96 -29.47 -16.46
C LEU A 13 -39.01 -29.10 -15.31
N PHE A 14 -39.35 -29.65 -14.15
CA PHE A 14 -38.45 -29.82 -13.03
C PHE A 14 -37.45 -30.89 -13.44
N GLN A 15 -36.18 -30.53 -13.62
CA GLN A 15 -35.09 -31.50 -13.51
C GLN A 15 -34.16 -30.99 -12.41
N GLU A 16 -34.26 -31.71 -11.29
CA GLU A 16 -33.53 -31.53 -10.04
C GLU A 16 -32.03 -31.34 -10.26
N LEU A 17 -31.51 -30.21 -9.77
CA LEU A 17 -30.13 -30.09 -9.34
C LEU A 17 -30.13 -29.58 -7.90
N PRO A 18 -29.40 -30.21 -6.98
CA PRO A 18 -29.56 -29.98 -5.55
C PRO A 18 -29.09 -28.57 -5.17
N PRO A 19 -29.69 -27.96 -4.14
CA PRO A 19 -29.21 -26.68 -3.64
C PRO A 19 -27.79 -26.89 -3.11
N LYS A 20 -26.81 -26.28 -3.78
CA LYS A 20 -25.46 -26.12 -3.22
C LYS A 20 -25.59 -25.24 -1.99
N ARG A 21 -25.79 -25.91 -0.86
CA ARG A 21 -25.60 -25.43 0.50
C ARG A 21 -24.19 -24.84 0.54
N ILE A 22 -24.07 -23.51 0.41
CA ILE A 22 -22.82 -22.81 0.70
C ILE A 22 -22.64 -22.96 2.20
N ARG A 23 -21.94 -24.03 2.56
CA ARG A 23 -21.39 -24.22 3.89
C ARG A 23 -20.40 -23.08 4.07
N CYS A 24 -20.76 -22.11 4.92
CA CYS A 24 -19.80 -21.25 5.58
C CYS A 24 -18.81 -22.17 6.33
N CYS A 25 -17.72 -22.54 5.67
CA CYS A 25 -16.53 -23.02 6.35
C CYS A 25 -15.82 -21.79 6.89
N SER A 26 -16.30 -21.26 8.02
CA SER A 26 -15.43 -20.57 8.97
C SER A 26 -14.53 -21.65 9.58
N SER A 27 -13.52 -22.04 8.82
CA SER A 27 -12.32 -22.68 9.35
C SER A 27 -11.22 -21.65 9.13
N SER A 28 -11.08 -20.72 10.07
CA SER A 28 -9.78 -20.11 10.33
C SER A 28 -8.88 -21.22 10.86
N SER A 29 -8.39 -22.06 9.95
CA SER A 29 -7.20 -22.85 10.21
C SER A 29 -6.05 -21.93 9.78
N PRO A 30 -5.07 -21.67 10.65
CA PRO A 30 -3.91 -20.89 10.24
C PRO A 30 -3.32 -21.61 9.04
N VAL A 31 -3.02 -20.86 7.97
CA VAL A 31 -2.19 -21.38 6.88
C VAL A 31 -0.88 -21.81 7.55
N ARG A 32 -0.74 -23.11 7.82
CA ARG A 32 0.51 -23.68 8.31
C ARG A 32 1.44 -23.67 7.11
N LEU A 33 2.04 -22.51 6.87
CA LEU A 33 3.20 -22.40 6.02
C LEU A 33 4.21 -23.44 6.52
N SER A 34 4.72 -24.25 5.61
CA SER A 34 5.71 -25.25 5.98
C SER A 34 6.93 -24.51 6.56
N PRO A 35 7.62 -25.06 7.58
CA PRO A 35 8.78 -24.41 8.21
C PRO A 35 9.82 -23.92 7.20
N SER A 36 10.00 -24.68 6.11
CA SER A 36 10.89 -24.33 5.00
C SER A 36 10.47 -23.07 4.22
N SER A 37 9.17 -22.82 4.07
CA SER A 37 8.64 -21.61 3.41
C SER A 37 8.76 -20.35 4.28
N LEU A 38 8.68 -20.53 5.61
CA LEU A 38 8.87 -19.47 6.59
C LEU A 38 10.34 -19.02 6.65
N LEU A 39 11.27 -19.99 6.60
CA LEU A 39 12.71 -19.72 6.59
C LEU A 39 13.15 -18.96 5.33
N LEU A 40 12.64 -19.35 4.15
CA LEU A 40 12.90 -18.61 2.90
C LEU A 40 12.38 -17.18 2.96
N HIS A 41 11.23 -16.96 3.59
CA HIS A 41 10.68 -15.64 3.78
C HIS A 41 11.56 -14.78 4.71
N LEU A 42 12.06 -15.36 5.80
CA LEU A 42 13.02 -14.70 6.70
C LEU A 42 14.36 -14.38 6.02
N ALA A 43 14.89 -15.31 5.21
CA ALA A 43 16.14 -15.13 4.49
C ALA A 43 16.07 -13.96 3.49
N ALA A 44 14.88 -13.69 2.93
CA ALA A 44 14.65 -12.52 2.08
C ALA A 44 14.76 -11.19 2.85
N PHE A 45 14.35 -11.15 4.12
CA PHE A 45 14.49 -9.95 4.98
C PHE A 45 15.90 -9.80 5.56
N PHE A 46 16.64 -10.90 5.66
CA PHE A 46 17.96 -10.93 6.29
C PHE A 46 18.98 -11.69 5.43
N PRO A 47 19.36 -11.15 4.26
CA PRO A 47 20.28 -11.83 3.34
C PRO A 47 21.70 -12.02 3.90
N ASP A 48 22.12 -11.21 4.88
CA ASP A 48 23.45 -11.26 5.49
C ASP A 48 23.53 -12.16 6.74
N MET A 49 22.43 -12.83 7.11
CA MET A 49 22.33 -13.58 8.37
C MET A 49 22.35 -15.10 8.14
N ASP A 50 23.04 -15.83 9.02
CA ASP A 50 23.18 -17.29 8.89
C ASP A 50 21.83 -18.01 8.98
N ASN A 51 21.59 -18.96 8.08
CA ASN A 51 20.36 -19.74 7.99
C ASN A 51 20.06 -20.50 9.29
N HIS A 52 21.10 -20.95 10.02
CA HIS A 52 20.92 -21.61 11.33
C HIS A 52 20.42 -20.66 12.42
N LEU A 53 20.76 -19.37 12.36
CA LEU A 53 20.22 -18.37 13.28
C LEU A 53 18.78 -18.00 12.93
N LEU A 54 18.43 -17.98 11.64
CA LEU A 54 17.06 -17.76 11.17
C LEU A 54 16.14 -18.92 11.58
N GLU A 55 16.61 -20.16 11.42
CA GLU A 55 15.90 -21.38 11.81
C GLU A 55 15.66 -21.42 13.32
N LYS A 56 16.71 -21.17 14.11
CA LYS A 56 16.61 -21.14 15.58
C LYS A 56 15.65 -20.04 16.08
N ALA A 57 15.71 -18.84 15.51
CA ALA A 57 14.80 -17.77 15.88
C ALA A 57 13.34 -18.10 15.53
N LEU A 58 13.11 -18.82 14.44
CA LEU A 58 11.79 -19.28 14.04
C LEU A 58 11.25 -20.39 14.97
N GLU A 59 12.11 -21.32 15.39
CA GLU A 59 11.78 -22.35 16.38
C GLU A 59 11.47 -21.73 17.76
N ASP A 60 12.31 -20.82 18.24
CA ASP A 60 12.15 -20.12 19.52
C ASP A 60 10.86 -19.25 19.53
N CYS A 61 10.44 -18.75 18.35
CA CYS A 61 9.22 -17.97 18.18
C CYS A 61 7.99 -18.81 17.79
N GLY A 62 8.07 -20.15 17.84
CA GLY A 62 6.92 -21.02 17.59
C GLY A 62 6.38 -20.97 16.17
N ASN A 63 7.26 -20.80 15.17
CA ASN A 63 6.92 -20.61 13.75
C ASN A 63 6.12 -19.34 13.44
N ASP A 64 6.13 -18.34 14.33
CA ASP A 64 5.57 -17.01 14.07
C ASP A 64 6.61 -16.09 13.43
N ILE A 65 6.35 -15.68 12.18
CA ILE A 65 7.26 -14.84 11.38
C ILE A 65 7.47 -13.48 12.03
N ASP A 66 6.38 -12.84 12.48
CA ASP A 66 6.42 -11.47 12.99
C ASP A 66 7.20 -11.37 14.31
N SER A 67 7.12 -12.42 15.14
CA SER A 67 7.92 -12.53 16.36
C SER A 67 9.38 -12.86 16.05
N ALA A 68 9.66 -13.74 15.07
CA ALA A 68 11.02 -14.05 14.63
C ALA A 68 11.72 -12.82 14.02
N ILE A 69 11.03 -12.02 13.20
CA ILE A 69 11.56 -10.77 12.64
C ILE A 69 11.90 -9.76 13.75
N ARG A 70 11.06 -9.61 14.77
CA ARG A 70 11.35 -8.72 15.92
C ARG A 70 12.55 -9.19 16.73
N SER A 71 12.63 -10.49 17.03
CA SER A 71 13.76 -11.09 17.75
C SER A 71 15.08 -10.90 17.00
N LEU A 72 15.10 -11.17 15.70
CA LEU A 72 16.28 -11.03 14.86
C LEU A 72 16.72 -9.58 14.68
N ASN A 73 15.77 -8.64 14.54
CA ASN A 73 16.10 -7.22 14.55
C ASN A 73 16.68 -6.77 15.89
N GLN A 74 16.19 -7.30 17.01
CA GLN A 74 16.75 -7.03 18.33
C GLN A 74 18.18 -7.61 18.46
N LEU A 75 18.45 -8.77 17.87
CA LEU A 75 19.81 -9.36 17.82
C LEU A 75 20.76 -8.49 16.98
N ARG A 76 20.32 -7.94 15.85
CA ARG A 76 21.11 -7.00 15.04
C ARG A 76 21.40 -5.69 15.75
N LEU A 77 20.44 -5.18 16.53
CA LEU A 77 20.57 -3.93 17.28
C LEU A 77 21.30 -4.10 18.63
N GLY A 78 21.30 -5.31 19.19
CA GLY A 78 21.96 -5.66 20.45
C GLY A 78 23.41 -6.14 20.30
N ALA A 79 23.90 -6.32 19.07
CA ALA A 79 25.31 -6.61 18.83
C ALA A 79 26.14 -5.35 19.11
N PRO A 80 27.08 -5.38 20.09
CA PRO A 80 27.94 -4.24 20.32
C PRO A 80 28.79 -3.99 19.06
N PRO A 81 28.94 -2.72 18.63
CA PRO A 81 29.81 -2.41 17.51
C PRO A 81 31.24 -2.88 17.84
N PRO A 82 31.98 -3.45 16.87
CA PRO A 82 33.41 -3.73 17.07
C PRO A 82 34.14 -2.41 17.40
N PRO A 83 35.23 -2.45 18.18
CA PRO A 83 35.90 -1.26 18.66
C PRO A 83 36.61 -0.55 17.51
N SER A 84 35.91 0.36 16.83
CA SER A 84 36.54 1.41 16.05
C SER A 84 36.94 2.52 17.00
N LEU A 85 38.25 2.61 17.23
CA LEU A 85 38.94 3.77 17.76
C LEU A 85 38.37 5.04 17.10
N HIS A 86 37.80 5.93 17.91
CA HIS A 86 37.85 7.40 17.85
C HIS A 86 36.65 7.94 18.65
N SER A 87 36.97 8.39 19.87
CA SER A 87 36.39 9.50 20.65
C SER A 87 35.29 10.33 19.95
N THR A 88 34.19 10.80 20.56
CA THR A 88 33.78 11.04 21.96
C THR A 88 32.29 11.48 21.93
N PRO A 89 31.53 11.39 23.03
CA PRO A 89 30.12 11.79 23.10
C PRO A 89 29.98 13.25 23.57
N ILE A 90 29.08 14.03 22.97
CA ILE A 90 28.55 15.24 23.61
C ILE A 90 27.04 15.36 23.32
N ALA A 91 26.29 15.47 24.41
CA ALA A 91 24.87 15.72 24.47
C ALA A 91 24.58 17.23 24.65
N SER A 92 23.41 17.64 24.14
CA SER A 92 22.50 18.66 24.69
C SER A 92 22.83 20.18 24.64
N ASP A 93 21.99 20.88 23.85
CA ASP A 93 21.13 22.04 24.22
C ASP A 93 21.59 23.51 24.09
N ALA A 94 20.59 24.37 23.78
CA ALA A 94 20.43 25.83 23.96
C ALA A 94 20.94 26.88 22.90
N THR A 95 19.96 27.37 22.11
CA THR A 95 19.55 28.76 21.78
C THR A 95 20.45 29.98 22.14
N LEU A 96 20.76 30.86 21.14
CA LEU A 96 20.35 32.29 21.00
C LEU A 96 21.23 33.12 20.03
N GLN A 97 20.54 33.80 19.10
CA GLN A 97 20.76 35.15 18.50
C GLN A 97 22.16 35.81 18.48
N SER A 98 22.59 36.31 17.31
CA SER A 98 22.54 37.76 16.95
C SER A 98 23.30 38.06 15.65
N GLN A 99 23.01 39.23 15.11
CA GLN A 99 23.24 39.79 13.78
C GLN A 99 24.63 40.43 13.55
N VAL A 100 24.83 40.82 12.28
CA VAL A 100 25.64 41.95 11.74
C VAL A 100 27.08 41.65 11.29
N GLY A 101 27.39 42.04 10.04
CA GLY A 101 28.62 42.77 9.76
C GLY A 101 29.43 42.33 8.53
N GLU A 102 29.28 43.07 7.43
CA GLU A 102 30.25 43.20 6.34
C GLU A 102 31.67 43.56 6.84
N GLY A 103 32.70 43.11 6.12
CA GLY A 103 34.08 43.56 6.36
C GLY A 103 35.16 42.83 5.56
N ARG A 104 35.36 43.28 4.32
CA ARG A 104 36.48 43.01 3.39
C ARG A 104 37.88 43.19 4.01
N TYR A 105 38.81 42.27 3.76
CA TYR A 105 40.19 42.57 3.35
C TYR A 105 40.93 41.34 2.78
N ASP A 106 41.85 41.66 1.89
CA ASP A 106 42.61 40.80 0.98
C ASP A 106 43.50 39.76 1.67
N ALA A 107 43.59 38.59 1.03
CA ALA A 107 44.77 37.72 1.10
C ALA A 107 45.02 37.13 -0.29
N GLU A 108 45.72 37.91 -1.11
CA GLU A 108 46.40 37.45 -2.30
C GLU A 108 47.56 36.53 -1.87
N VAL A 109 47.41 35.22 -2.09
CA VAL A 109 48.54 34.30 -2.25
C VAL A 109 48.26 33.44 -3.46
N SER A 110 48.94 33.82 -4.54
CA SER A 110 49.31 33.04 -5.71
C SER A 110 49.18 31.52 -5.53
N ALA A 111 48.13 30.96 -6.11
CA ALA A 111 48.21 29.62 -6.70
C ALA A 111 48.27 29.84 -8.20
N SER A 112 49.41 29.49 -8.80
CA SER A 112 49.57 29.46 -10.24
C SER A 112 48.47 28.59 -10.85
N GLU A 113 47.47 29.24 -11.43
CA GLU A 113 46.53 28.61 -12.33
C GLU A 113 47.31 28.21 -13.58
N ASP A 114 47.82 26.97 -13.57
CA ASP A 114 48.26 26.33 -14.80
C ASP A 114 46.99 26.10 -15.64
N SER A 115 46.76 27.06 -16.52
CA SER A 115 45.71 27.04 -17.53
C SER A 115 45.91 25.82 -18.44
N VAL A 116 45.33 24.69 -18.03
CA VAL A 116 44.95 23.60 -18.93
C VAL A 116 43.42 23.55 -18.95
N ALA A 117 42.82 24.70 -19.24
CA ALA A 117 41.47 24.75 -19.77
C ALA A 117 41.48 24.07 -21.14
N GLY A 118 40.87 22.87 -21.20
CA GLY A 118 40.41 22.28 -22.45
C GLY A 118 41.44 21.51 -23.28
N LYS A 119 42.26 20.64 -22.69
CA LYS A 119 42.75 19.48 -23.46
C LYS A 119 41.65 18.43 -23.47
N ASN A 120 40.89 18.36 -24.56
CA ASN A 120 40.00 17.23 -24.84
C ASN A 120 40.88 15.99 -24.94
N TYR A 121 41.04 15.29 -23.82
CA TYR A 121 41.79 14.06 -23.78
C TYR A 121 41.06 13.00 -24.62
N PRO A 122 41.81 12.10 -25.26
CA PRO A 122 41.21 11.02 -26.01
C PRO A 122 40.21 10.25 -25.13
N THR A 123 39.06 9.90 -25.70
CA THR A 123 38.04 9.16 -24.95
C THR A 123 38.23 7.66 -25.14
N ASN A 124 38.79 7.25 -26.27
CA ASN A 124 39.01 5.86 -26.62
C ASN A 124 40.45 5.40 -26.33
N GLY A 125 40.61 4.14 -25.90
CA GLY A 125 41.92 3.55 -25.61
C GLY A 125 42.85 3.49 -26.82
N ALA A 126 42.31 3.28 -28.03
CA ALA A 126 43.11 3.25 -29.25
C ALA A 126 43.77 4.61 -29.56
N GLU A 127 43.05 5.71 -29.34
CA GLU A 127 43.56 7.06 -29.54
C GLU A 127 44.66 7.40 -28.52
N TRP A 128 44.52 6.92 -27.28
CA TRP A 128 45.58 7.03 -26.27
C TRP A 128 46.84 6.27 -26.67
N VAL A 129 46.70 5.05 -27.22
CA VAL A 129 47.84 4.25 -27.69
C VAL A 129 48.55 4.93 -28.86
N GLU A 130 47.80 5.43 -29.85
CA GLU A 130 48.38 6.16 -30.98
C GLU A 130 49.12 7.43 -30.54
N LEU A 131 48.52 8.19 -29.64
CA LEU A 131 49.11 9.41 -29.09
C LEU A 131 50.37 9.11 -28.25
N PHE A 132 50.34 8.01 -27.49
CA PHE A 132 51.48 7.53 -26.70
C PHE A 132 52.66 7.09 -27.58
N VAL A 133 52.40 6.28 -28.60
CA VAL A 133 53.43 5.83 -29.56
C VAL A 133 54.03 7.02 -30.32
N LYS A 134 53.17 7.93 -30.81
CA LYS A 134 53.61 9.13 -31.52
C LYS A 134 54.53 10.01 -30.67
N GLU A 135 54.21 10.19 -29.39
CA GLU A 135 55.03 11.01 -28.50
C GLU A 135 56.37 10.37 -28.18
N MET A 136 56.41 9.06 -27.98
CA MET A 136 57.66 8.33 -27.77
C MET A 136 58.54 8.31 -29.03
N MET A 137 57.96 8.23 -30.22
CA MET A 137 58.71 8.33 -31.48
C MET A 137 59.41 9.68 -31.66
N ASN A 138 58.92 10.74 -30.99
CA ASN A 138 59.50 12.08 -31.02
C ASN A 138 60.52 12.33 -29.88
N ALA A 139 60.82 11.32 -29.06
CA ALA A 139 61.75 11.47 -27.95
C ALA A 139 63.22 11.52 -28.43
N SER A 140 64.00 12.43 -27.85
CA SER A 140 65.42 12.61 -28.25
C SER A 140 66.37 11.60 -27.60
N ASN A 141 65.98 11.03 -26.45
CA ASN A 141 66.73 10.00 -25.73
C ASN A 141 65.79 9.20 -24.81
N VAL A 142 66.33 8.18 -24.16
CA VAL A 142 65.56 7.26 -23.29
C VAL A 142 64.96 7.97 -22.08
N ASP A 143 65.65 8.94 -21.49
CA ASP A 143 65.15 9.65 -20.31
C ASP A 143 64.04 10.65 -20.67
N ASP A 144 64.13 11.28 -21.84
CA ASP A 144 63.04 12.08 -22.43
C ASP A 144 61.81 11.21 -22.74
N ALA A 145 62.02 10.00 -23.30
CA ALA A 145 60.93 9.05 -23.53
C ALA A 145 60.24 8.63 -22.23
N LYS A 146 61.00 8.38 -21.15
CA LYS A 146 60.43 8.08 -19.81
C LYS A 146 59.65 9.26 -19.24
N ALA A 147 60.18 10.48 -19.35
CA ALA A 147 59.50 11.69 -18.88
C ALA A 147 58.20 11.95 -19.65
N ARG A 148 58.19 11.71 -20.97
CA ARG A 148 56.98 11.78 -21.81
C ARG A 148 55.96 10.69 -21.44
N ALA A 149 56.41 9.45 -21.29
CA ALA A 149 55.56 8.34 -20.88
C ALA A 149 54.91 8.60 -19.52
N SER A 150 55.67 9.09 -18.54
CA SER A 150 55.15 9.45 -17.22
C SER A 150 54.05 10.51 -17.31
N ARG A 151 54.29 11.60 -18.05
CA ARG A 151 53.28 12.67 -18.23
C ARG A 151 52.02 12.17 -18.93
N MET A 152 52.15 11.27 -19.90
CA MET A 152 51.01 10.71 -20.62
C MET A 152 50.19 9.75 -19.77
N LEU A 153 50.85 8.89 -18.98
CA LEU A 153 50.15 8.00 -18.05
C LEU A 153 49.45 8.79 -16.94
N GLU A 154 50.07 9.85 -16.41
CA GLU A 154 49.43 10.75 -15.44
C GLU A 154 48.20 11.45 -16.04
N ALA A 155 48.30 11.89 -17.30
CA ALA A 155 47.16 12.47 -18.02
C ALA A 155 46.04 11.45 -18.26
N LEU A 156 46.38 10.20 -18.56
CA LEU A 156 45.43 9.10 -18.71
C LEU A 156 44.73 8.80 -17.39
N GLU A 157 45.47 8.70 -16.28
CA GLU A 157 44.92 8.49 -14.94
C GLU A 157 43.92 9.59 -14.57
N LYS A 158 44.32 10.86 -14.71
CA LYS A 158 43.43 12.01 -14.48
C LYS A 158 42.17 11.95 -15.34
N SER A 159 42.31 11.57 -16.61
CA SER A 159 41.18 11.41 -17.54
C SER A 159 40.23 10.28 -17.13
N ILE A 160 40.76 9.13 -16.69
CA ILE A 160 39.96 7.99 -16.21
C ILE A 160 39.24 8.36 -14.91
N CYS A 161 39.95 8.92 -13.94
CA CYS A 161 39.38 9.32 -12.65
C CYS A 161 38.24 10.33 -12.82
N MET A 162 38.44 11.34 -13.68
CA MET A 162 37.42 12.35 -13.97
C MET A 162 36.18 11.72 -14.61
N ARG A 163 36.35 10.85 -15.61
CA ARG A 163 35.22 10.17 -16.25
C ARG A 163 34.48 9.27 -15.27
N ALA A 164 35.21 8.50 -14.47
CA ALA A 164 34.61 7.63 -13.46
C ALA A 164 33.77 8.45 -12.46
N SER A 165 34.28 9.60 -11.99
CA SER A 165 33.51 10.51 -11.12
C SER A 165 32.23 10.97 -11.79
N VAL A 166 32.33 11.53 -13.01
CA VAL A 166 31.16 12.04 -13.75
C VAL A 166 30.14 10.93 -14.05
N GLU A 167 30.60 9.73 -14.38
CA GLU A 167 29.72 8.58 -14.62
C GLU A 167 29.02 8.14 -13.33
N THR A 168 29.72 8.07 -12.19
CA THR A 168 29.09 7.75 -10.90
C THR A 168 28.08 8.81 -10.47
N GLU A 169 28.38 10.09 -10.64
CA GLU A 169 27.46 11.19 -10.34
C GLU A 169 26.23 11.13 -11.25
N ARG A 170 26.43 10.86 -12.55
CA ARG A 170 25.34 10.70 -13.50
C ARG A 170 24.45 9.51 -13.17
N ASN A 171 25.04 8.35 -12.88
CA ASN A 171 24.30 7.14 -12.51
C ASN A 171 23.50 7.37 -11.23
N PHE A 172 24.13 7.94 -10.19
CA PHE A 172 23.46 8.30 -8.95
C PHE A 172 22.30 9.30 -9.18
N HIS A 173 22.52 10.32 -10.00
CA HIS A 173 21.50 11.31 -10.32
C HIS A 173 20.31 10.67 -11.08
N GLN A 174 20.61 9.77 -12.03
CA GLN A 174 19.59 9.05 -12.79
C GLN A 174 18.77 8.13 -11.89
N GLU A 175 19.42 7.32 -11.04
CA GLU A 175 18.75 6.47 -10.05
C GLU A 175 17.90 7.29 -9.08
N ASN A 176 18.43 8.42 -8.58
CA ASN A 176 17.70 9.31 -7.68
C ASN A 176 16.43 9.88 -8.34
N THR A 177 16.51 10.22 -9.62
CA THR A 177 15.37 10.73 -10.39
C THR A 177 14.30 9.65 -10.55
N VAL A 178 14.70 8.44 -10.97
CA VAL A 178 13.79 7.31 -11.13
C VAL A 178 13.14 6.92 -9.80
N LEU A 179 13.88 6.91 -8.69
CA LEU A 179 13.33 6.63 -7.36
C LEU A 179 12.32 7.69 -6.91
N LYS A 180 12.59 8.98 -7.19
CA LYS A 180 11.65 10.07 -6.90
C LYS A 180 10.36 9.94 -7.69
N GLU A 181 10.45 9.61 -8.99
CA GLU A 181 9.28 9.39 -9.85
C GLU A 181 8.42 8.21 -9.34
N GLN A 182 9.05 7.10 -8.96
CA GLN A 182 8.34 5.95 -8.37
C GLN A 182 7.68 6.32 -7.04
N MET A 183 8.38 7.06 -6.18
CA MET A 183 7.82 7.51 -4.90
C MET A 183 6.62 8.44 -5.11
N GLU A 184 6.68 9.36 -6.07
CA GLU A 184 5.55 10.23 -6.41
C GLU A 184 4.36 9.42 -6.93
N ALA A 185 4.59 8.46 -7.82
CA ALA A 185 3.53 7.57 -8.32
C ALA A 185 2.85 6.80 -7.19
N LEU A 186 3.62 6.22 -6.26
CA LEU A 186 3.07 5.53 -5.09
C LEU A 186 2.27 6.46 -4.17
N VAL A 187 2.71 7.71 -4.00
CA VAL A 187 1.96 8.71 -3.23
C VAL A 187 0.63 9.04 -3.90
N GLN A 188 0.61 9.19 -5.23
CA GLN A 188 -0.62 9.44 -5.98
C GLN A 188 -1.60 8.25 -5.89
N GLU A 189 -1.11 7.02 -6.02
CA GLU A 189 -1.91 5.80 -5.82
C GLU A 189 -2.46 5.72 -4.39
N ASN A 190 -1.66 6.07 -3.38
CA ASN A 190 -2.11 6.08 -1.99
C ASN A 190 -3.27 7.06 -1.76
N VAL A 191 -3.26 8.22 -2.42
CA VAL A 191 -4.36 9.19 -2.37
C VAL A 191 -5.63 8.62 -3.02
N ILE A 192 -5.50 7.96 -4.18
CA ILE A 192 -6.62 7.30 -4.86
C ILE A 192 -7.22 6.20 -3.97
N LEU A 193 -6.37 5.37 -3.36
CA LEU A 193 -6.79 4.31 -2.45
C LEU A 193 -7.50 4.86 -1.20
N LYS A 194 -6.95 5.90 -0.57
CA LYS A 194 -7.60 6.58 0.56
C LYS A 194 -8.98 7.10 0.18
N ARG A 195 -9.11 7.75 -0.99
CA ARG A 195 -10.41 8.23 -1.49
C ARG A 195 -11.39 7.07 -1.74
N ALA A 196 -10.92 5.97 -2.32
CA ALA A 196 -11.75 4.79 -2.55
C ALA A 196 -12.25 4.18 -1.23
N ILE A 197 -11.39 4.10 -0.21
CA ILE A 197 -11.76 3.62 1.13
C ILE A 197 -12.81 4.53 1.76
N CYS A 198 -12.65 5.85 1.68
CA CYS A 198 -13.66 6.79 2.21
C CYS A 198 -15.03 6.59 1.55
N ILE A 199 -15.08 6.48 0.22
CA ILE A 199 -16.32 6.21 -0.51
C ILE A 199 -16.92 4.86 -0.11
N GLN A 200 -16.08 3.83 0.05
CA GLN A 200 -16.55 2.51 0.46
C GLN A 200 -17.12 2.52 1.88
N HIS A 201 -16.49 3.26 2.80
CA HIS A 201 -16.97 3.41 4.16
C HIS A 201 -18.30 4.17 4.22
N GLU A 202 -18.44 5.25 3.44
CA GLU A 202 -19.70 6.00 3.34
C GLU A 202 -20.84 5.12 2.82
N ARG A 203 -20.61 4.37 1.75
CA ARG A 203 -21.60 3.41 1.22
C ARG A 203 -21.96 2.32 2.22
N GLN A 204 -20.97 1.78 2.94
CA GLN A 204 -21.19 0.77 3.96
C GLN A 204 -22.10 1.31 5.07
N LYS A 205 -21.85 2.55 5.51
CA LYS A 205 -22.68 3.23 6.50
C LYS A 205 -24.10 3.45 6.00
N GLU A 206 -24.27 3.88 4.75
CA GLU A 206 -25.61 4.00 4.15
C GLU A 206 -26.37 2.68 4.16
N TYR A 207 -25.71 1.55 3.87
CA TYR A 207 -26.36 0.24 3.95
C TYR A 207 -26.77 -0.13 5.38
N GLU A 208 -25.93 0.16 6.37
CA GLU A 208 -26.25 -0.06 7.79
C GLU A 208 -27.47 0.78 8.22
N ASP A 209 -27.52 2.05 7.83
CA ASP A 209 -28.66 2.94 8.10
C ASP A 209 -29.93 2.40 7.43
N ARG A 210 -29.85 1.95 6.17
CA ARG A 210 -30.98 1.33 5.45
C ARG A 210 -31.45 0.04 6.09
N ASP A 211 -30.55 -0.78 6.60
CA ASP A 211 -30.91 -2.01 7.31
C ASP A 211 -31.69 -1.71 8.60
N VAL A 212 -31.31 -0.65 9.32
CA VAL A 212 -32.07 -0.17 10.50
C VAL A 212 -33.46 0.32 10.09
N GLU A 213 -33.58 1.16 9.06
CA GLU A 213 -34.88 1.61 8.53
C GLU A 213 -35.77 0.43 8.11
N LEU A 214 -35.18 -0.55 7.44
CA LEU A 214 -35.88 -1.75 6.98
C LEU A 214 -36.39 -2.59 8.14
N GLN A 215 -35.61 -2.74 9.21
CA GLN A 215 -36.06 -3.43 10.43
C GLN A 215 -37.23 -2.69 11.09
N GLN A 216 -37.17 -1.36 11.19
CA GLN A 216 -38.26 -0.55 11.73
C GLN A 216 -39.54 -0.70 10.91
N LEU A 217 -39.43 -0.65 9.58
CA LEU A 217 -40.57 -0.86 8.67
C LEU A 217 -41.17 -2.26 8.81
N LYS A 218 -40.35 -3.31 8.94
CA LYS A 218 -40.83 -4.67 9.20
C LYS A 218 -41.63 -4.75 10.50
N GLN A 219 -41.15 -4.10 11.56
CA GLN A 219 -41.87 -4.06 12.84
C GLN A 219 -43.22 -3.35 12.69
N LEU A 220 -43.25 -2.19 12.01
CA LEU A 220 -44.48 -1.44 11.77
C LEU A 220 -45.50 -2.25 10.94
N VAL A 221 -45.04 -2.95 9.90
CA VAL A 221 -45.88 -3.83 9.09
C VAL A 221 -46.46 -4.97 9.94
N SER A 222 -45.66 -5.57 10.83
CA SER A 222 -46.15 -6.60 11.77
C SER A 222 -47.25 -6.06 12.68
N GLN A 223 -47.06 -4.86 13.23
CA GLN A 223 -48.04 -4.21 14.09
C GLN A 223 -49.37 -3.96 13.35
N TYR A 224 -49.32 -3.44 12.11
CA TYR A 224 -50.53 -3.24 11.32
C TYR A 224 -51.21 -4.57 10.95
N GLN A 225 -50.45 -5.62 10.64
CA GLN A 225 -51.02 -6.95 10.39
C GLN A 225 -51.75 -7.50 11.62
N GLU A 226 -51.22 -7.29 12.82
CA GLU A 226 -51.89 -7.68 14.08
C GLU A 226 -53.17 -6.87 14.31
N GLN A 227 -53.11 -5.55 14.07
CA GLN A 227 -54.28 -4.67 14.21
C GLN A 227 -55.42 -5.07 13.26
N VAL A 228 -55.10 -5.41 12.01
CA VAL A 228 -56.08 -5.89 11.03
C VAL A 228 -56.73 -7.19 11.51
N LYS A 229 -55.93 -8.18 11.95
CA LYS A 229 -56.47 -9.44 12.50
C LYS A 229 -57.38 -9.20 13.70
N ALA A 230 -57.02 -8.29 14.61
CA ALA A 230 -57.85 -7.97 15.76
C ALA A 230 -59.20 -7.32 15.35
N LEU A 231 -59.18 -6.40 14.38
CA LEU A 231 -60.39 -5.80 13.84
C LEU A 231 -61.27 -6.81 13.10
N GLU A 232 -60.68 -7.73 12.34
CA GLU A 232 -61.41 -8.82 11.67
C GLU A 232 -62.14 -9.71 12.68
N VAL A 233 -61.46 -10.12 13.77
CA VAL A 233 -62.06 -10.92 14.84
C VAL A 233 -63.20 -10.15 15.54
N ASN A 234 -62.99 -8.87 15.86
CA ASN A 234 -64.02 -8.03 16.48
C ASN A 234 -65.25 -7.86 15.57
N ASN A 235 -65.04 -7.63 14.27
CA ASN A 235 -66.14 -7.50 13.31
C ASN A 235 -66.94 -8.80 13.17
N TYR A 236 -66.24 -9.93 13.15
CA TYR A 236 -66.88 -11.26 13.16
C TYR A 236 -67.72 -11.46 14.42
N ALA A 237 -67.17 -11.16 15.60
CA ALA A 237 -67.89 -11.28 16.88
C ALA A 237 -69.14 -10.41 16.90
N LEU A 238 -69.04 -9.13 16.48
CA LEU A 238 -70.19 -8.22 16.37
C LEU A 238 -71.25 -8.75 15.41
N THR A 239 -70.84 -9.25 14.24
CA THR A 239 -71.75 -9.85 13.26
C THR A 239 -72.49 -11.07 13.85
N MET A 240 -71.80 -11.91 14.61
CA MET A 240 -72.41 -13.06 15.29
C MET A 240 -73.40 -12.62 16.38
N HIS A 241 -73.04 -11.62 17.19
CA HIS A 241 -73.94 -11.05 18.20
C HIS A 241 -75.19 -10.41 17.59
N LEU A 242 -75.06 -9.69 16.47
CA LEU A 242 -76.20 -9.11 15.75
C LEU A 242 -77.17 -10.20 15.25
N LYS A 243 -76.66 -11.25 14.61
CA LYS A 243 -77.49 -12.39 14.16
C LYS A 243 -78.20 -13.07 15.33
N GLN A 244 -77.52 -13.24 16.46
CA GLN A 244 -78.12 -13.80 17.67
C GLN A 244 -79.25 -12.90 18.20
N ALA A 245 -79.04 -11.58 18.24
CA ALA A 245 -80.05 -10.60 18.69
C ALA A 245 -81.30 -10.63 17.79
N GLU A 246 -81.13 -10.64 16.47
CA GLU A 246 -82.23 -10.76 15.50
C GLU A 246 -83.04 -12.05 15.70
N GLN A 247 -82.36 -13.19 15.89
CA GLN A 247 -83.01 -14.49 16.10
C GLN A 247 -83.68 -14.62 17.48
N SER A 248 -83.14 -13.96 18.51
CA SER A 248 -83.70 -13.94 19.87
C SER A 248 -84.82 -12.91 20.05
N SER A 249 -85.03 -12.02 19.07
CA SER A 249 -86.13 -11.07 19.07
C SER A 249 -87.46 -11.77 18.74
N SER A 250 -88.10 -12.34 19.75
CA SER A 250 -89.46 -12.86 19.65
C SER A 250 -90.49 -11.72 19.75
N ILE A 251 -90.39 -10.70 18.88
CA ILE A 251 -91.45 -9.70 18.73
C ILE A 251 -92.21 -10.02 17.43
N PRO A 252 -93.38 -10.68 17.52
CA PRO A 252 -94.31 -10.77 16.41
C PRO A 252 -94.67 -9.37 15.94
N GLY A 253 -94.60 -9.15 14.63
CA GLY A 253 -94.60 -7.84 14.00
C GLY A 253 -95.63 -6.84 14.54
N ARG A 254 -95.14 -5.67 14.93
CA ARG A 254 -95.89 -4.40 14.91
C ARG A 254 -94.91 -3.24 14.99
N PHE A 255 -94.28 -2.92 13.87
CA PHE A 255 -93.92 -1.52 13.65
C PHE A 255 -95.21 -0.78 13.32
N HIS A 256 -95.50 0.28 14.06
CA HIS A 256 -96.62 1.16 13.78
C HIS A 256 -96.29 1.96 12.51
N PRO A 257 -97.09 1.87 11.41
CA PRO A 257 -97.00 2.87 10.37
C PRO A 257 -97.59 4.16 10.95
N ASP A 258 -96.98 5.28 10.61
CA ASP A 258 -97.32 6.65 11.00
C ASP A 258 -96.94 7.06 12.43
N VAL A 259 -95.68 7.50 12.56
CA VAL A 259 -95.38 8.74 13.31
C VAL A 259 -94.42 9.56 12.46
N PHE A 260 -94.86 10.77 12.12
CA PHE A 260 -94.17 11.79 11.30
C PHE A 260 -92.84 12.25 11.89
#